data_AF-A0A520TRZ3-F1
#
_entry.id   AF-A0A520TRZ3-F1
#
_cell.length_a   1.000
_cell.length_b   1.000
_cell.length_c   1.000
_cell.angle_alpha   90.00
_cell.angle_beta   90.00
_cell.angle_gamma   90.00
#
_symmetry.space_group_name_H-M   'P 1'
#
loop_
_entity.id
_entity.type
_entity.pdbx_description
1 polymer ?
#
loop_
_entity_poly.entity_id
_entity_poly.type
_entity_poly.pdbx_seq_one_letter_code
_entity_poly.pdbx_strand_id
1 'polypeptide(L)' 'MNSQSSIYDISITGIDGKEIKISDFKNKNILFVNVASKCGFTGQYEGLQQLHEKYKSNLVVIGVPSNEFGGQEPGT' A
#
# COMPACT_ATOMS: atom_id res chain seq x y z
N MET A 1 -3.75 24.11 -18.81
CA MET A 1 -2.63 23.58 -18.02
C MET A 1 -2.96 22.14 -17.64
N ASN A 2 -2.45 21.15 -18.38
CA ASN A 2 -2.61 19.75 -17.98
C ASN A 2 -1.56 19.44 -16.91
N SER A 3 -1.86 19.77 -15.65
CA SER A 3 -1.08 19.28 -14.51
C SER A 3 -1.60 17.90 -14.15
N GLN A 4 -1.40 16.93 -15.05
CA GLN A 4 -1.69 15.55 -14.74
C GLN A 4 -0.47 14.99 -14.00
N SER A 5 -0.40 15.27 -12.70
CA SER A 5 0.65 14.76 -11.82
C SER A 5 0.63 13.24 -11.88
N SER A 6 1.77 12.65 -12.23
CA SER A 6 1.88 11.20 -12.36
C SER A 6 1.94 10.58 -10.98
N ILE A 7 1.33 9.41 -10.80
CA ILE A 7 1.50 8.64 -9.56
C ILE A 7 2.98 8.32 -9.29
N TYR A 8 3.81 8.28 -10.35
CA TYR A 8 5.24 8.03 -10.25
C TYR A 8 6.05 9.22 -9.71
N ASP A 9 5.43 10.40 -9.60
CA ASP A 9 6.06 11.59 -8.99
C ASP A 9 5.90 11.57 -7.45
N ILE A 10 5.15 10.61 -6.90
CA ILE A 10 4.88 10.48 -5.48
C ILE A 10 5.97 9.65 -4.81
N SER A 11 6.41 10.12 -3.65
CA SER A 11 7.19 9.35 -2.66
C SER A 11 6.33 9.16 -1.40
N ILE A 12 6.45 8.00 -0.77
CA ILE A 12 5.82 7.70 0.52
C ILE A 12 6.88 7.27 1.54
N THR A 13 6.61 7.47 2.82
CA THR A 13 7.47 6.97 3.90
C THR A 13 7.04 5.56 4.28
N GLY A 14 7.98 4.61 4.22
CA GLY A 14 7.78 3.23 4.67
C GLY A 14 7.66 3.13 6.19
N ILE A 15 7.15 1.99 6.65
CA ILE A 15 7.00 1.71 8.09
C ILE A 15 8.35 1.70 8.85
N ASP A 16 9.45 1.47 8.14
CA ASP A 16 10.82 1.53 8.67
C ASP A 16 11.43 2.94 8.60
N GLY A 17 10.64 3.95 8.22
CA GLY A 17 11.06 5.34 8.09
C GLY A 17 11.81 5.67 6.80
N LYS A 18 12.04 4.70 5.90
CA LYS A 18 12.73 4.94 4.64
C LYS A 18 11.78 5.47 3.57
N GLU A 19 12.30 6.29 2.66
CA GLU A 19 11.54 6.74 1.50
C GLU A 19 11.33 5.59 0.50
N ILE A 20 10.09 5.43 0.03
CA ILE A 20 9.69 4.54 -1.05
C ILE A 20 9.21 5.41 -2.20
N LYS A 21 9.89 5.35 -3.35
CA LYS A 21 9.50 6.09 -4.54
C LYS A 21 8.57 5.23 -5.37
N ILE A 22 7.37 5.73 -5.70
CA ILE A 22 6.41 4.93 -6.49
C ILE A 22 6.95 4.66 -7.91
N SER A 23 7.84 5.53 -8.41
CA SER A 23 8.57 5.32 -9.66
C SER A 23 9.42 4.06 -9.71
N ASP A 24 9.86 3.50 -8.58
CA ASP A 24 10.63 2.25 -8.52
C ASP A 24 9.80 1.04 -8.96
N PHE A 25 8.47 1.15 -8.91
CA PHE A 25 7.54 0.10 -9.30
C PHE A 25 6.95 0.30 -10.71
N LYS A 26 7.56 1.16 -11.53
CA LYS A 26 7.16 1.33 -12.94
C LYS A 26 7.07 -0.02 -13.66
N ASN A 27 6.09 -0.12 -14.55
CA ASN A 27 5.77 -1.32 -15.34
C ASN A 27 5.25 -2.53 -14.53
N LYS A 28 5.02 -2.37 -13.23
CA LYS A 28 4.23 -3.30 -12.42
C LYS A 28 2.84 -2.74 -12.19
N ASN A 29 1.87 -3.62 -12.00
CA ASN A 29 0.59 -3.24 -11.42
C ASN A 29 0.81 -2.94 -9.93
N ILE A 30 0.19 -1.87 -9.43
CA ILE A 30 0.30 -1.47 -8.03
C ILE A 30 -1.09 -1.52 -7.40
N LEU A 31 -1.24 -2.30 -6.34
CA LEU A 31 -2.45 -2.40 -5.55
C LEU A 31 -2.21 -1.70 -4.20
N PHE A 32 -2.80 -0.52 -4.03
CA PHE A 32 -2.84 0.16 -2.73
C PHE A 32 -4.00 -0.36 -1.89
N VAL A 33 -3.74 -0.64 -0.63
CA VAL A 33 -4.75 -1.11 0.32
C VAL A 33 -4.63 -0.31 1.60
N ASN A 34 -5.69 0.40 1.99
CA ASN A 34 -5.77 0.97 3.32
C ASN A 34 -6.00 -0.17 4.33
N VAL A 35 -5.10 -0.33 5.29
CA VAL A 35 -5.15 -1.41 6.27
C VAL A 35 -5.38 -0.86 7.68
N ALA A 36 -6.01 -1.68 8.52
CA ALA A 36 -6.23 -1.39 9.94
C ALA A 36 -6.04 -2.69 10.76
N SER A 37 -5.27 -2.65 11.85
CA SER A 37 -4.89 -3.82 12.66
C SER A 37 -6.05 -4.42 13.45
N LYS A 38 -6.97 -3.58 13.94
CA LYS A 38 -8.15 -4.00 14.72
C LYS A 38 -9.41 -4.16 13.85
N CYS A 39 -9.25 -4.26 12.54
CA CYS A 39 -10.37 -4.38 11.62
C CYS A 39 -10.92 -5.82 11.60
N GLY A 40 -12.24 -5.98 11.48
CA GLY A 40 -12.85 -7.30 11.24
C GLY A 40 -12.37 -7.97 9.94
N PHE A 41 -11.71 -7.21 9.06
CA PHE A 41 -11.14 -7.67 7.81
C PHE A 41 -9.65 -8.05 7.91
N THR A 42 -9.04 -8.14 9.10
CA THR A 42 -7.61 -8.54 9.24
C THR A 42 -7.29 -9.89 8.57
N GLY A 43 -8.28 -10.78 8.40
CA GLY A 43 -8.11 -12.00 7.58
C GLY A 43 -7.71 -11.75 6.12
N GLN A 44 -7.90 -10.53 5.59
CA GLN A 44 -7.50 -10.16 4.24
C GLN A 44 -5.99 -10.15 4.03
N TYR A 45 -5.18 -10.01 5.10
CA TYR A 45 -3.72 -10.02 4.99
C TYR A 45 -3.19 -11.31 4.36
N GLU A 46 -3.78 -12.46 4.70
CA GLU A 46 -3.39 -13.74 4.12
C GLU A 46 -3.65 -13.76 2.61
N GLY A 47 -4.83 -13.32 2.18
CA GLY A 47 -5.18 -13.23 0.76
C GLY A 47 -4.28 -12.26 -0.01
N LEU A 48 -3.94 -11.11 0.58
CA LEU A 48 -3.01 -10.13 0.00
C LEU A 48 -1.59 -10.70 -0.14
N GLN A 49 -1.12 -11.45 0.87
CA GLN A 49 0.17 -12.13 0.81
C GLN A 49 0.19 -13.19 -0.29
N GLN A 50 -0.85 -14.03 -0.39
CA GLN A 50 -0.97 -15.03 -1.44
C GLN A 50 -1.01 -14.39 -2.84
N LEU A 51 -1.73 -13.26 -2.99
CA LEU A 51 -1.79 -12.50 -4.23
C LEU A 51 -0.42 -11.94 -4.62
N HIS A 52 0.30 -11.38 -3.65
CA HIS A 52 1.67 -10.90 -3.88
C HIS A 52 2.59 -12.04 -4.31
N GLU A 53 2.64 -13.15 -3.56
CA GLU A 53 3.52 -14.27 -3.89
C GLU A 53 3.23 -14.85 -5.28
N LYS A 54 1.96 -14.94 -5.66
CA LYS A 54 1.53 -15.45 -6.97
C LYS A 54 1.93 -14.52 -8.12
N TYR A 55 1.97 -13.21 -7.92
CA TYR A 55 2.14 -12.22 -8.99
C TYR A 55 3.32 -11.24 -8.79
N LYS A 56 4.23 -11.47 -7.84
CA LYS A 56 5.32 -10.53 -7.46
C LYS A 56 6.22 -10.05 -8.60
N SER A 57 6.30 -10.80 -9.70
CA SER A 57 6.97 -10.34 -10.92
C SER A 57 6.28 -9.11 -11.53
N ASN A 58 4.95 -9.05 -11.48
CA ASN A 58 4.11 -8.08 -12.19
C ASN A 58 3.18 -7.25 -11.27
N LEU A 59 3.08 -7.58 -9.98
CA LEU A 59 2.21 -6.94 -9.00
C LEU A 59 2.99 -6.56 -7.74
N VAL A 60 2.76 -5.32 -7.28
CA VAL A 60 3.20 -4.83 -5.97
C VAL A 60 1.96 -4.50 -5.15
N VAL A 61 1.91 -5.01 -3.92
CA VAL A 61 0.85 -4.68 -2.96
C VAL A 61 1.45 -3.72 -1.93
N ILE A 62 0.84 -2.55 -1.75
CA ILE A 62 1.28 -1.52 -0.79
C ILE A 62 0.17 -1.34 0.25
N GLY A 63 0.43 -1.84 1.45
CA GLY A 63 -0.44 -1.61 2.61
C GLY A 63 -0.16 -0.25 3.23
N VAL A 64 -1.18 0.59 3.36
CA VAL A 64 -1.11 1.93 3.96
C VAL A 64 -1.96 1.93 5.23
N PRO A 65 -1.36 1.92 6.44
CA PRO A 65 -2.13 2.00 7.68
C PRO A 65 -2.97 3.27 7.73
N SER A 66 -4.25 3.16 8.08
CA SER A 66 -5.13 4.33 8.25
C SER A 66 -6.04 4.17 9.46
N ASN A 67 -6.06 5.19 10.30
CA ASN A 67 -6.91 5.26 11.50
C ASN A 67 -8.24 6.01 11.26
N GLU A 68 -8.50 6.44 10.04
CA GLU A 68 -9.67 7.27 9.69
C GLU A 68 -10.99 6.49 9.68
N PHE A 69 -10.91 5.15 9.77
CA PHE A 69 -12.06 4.26 9.73
C PHE A 69 -12.35 3.69 11.13
N GLY A 70 -13.12 4.43 11.92
CA GLY A 70 -13.62 3.98 13.23
C GLY A 70 -12.53 3.79 14.30
N GLY A 71 -11.37 4.42 14.16
CA GLY A 71 -10.31 4.34 15.17
C GLY A 71 -9.64 2.96 15.26
N GLN A 72 -9.71 2.16 14.19
CA GLN A 72 -9.26 0.76 14.18
C GLN A 72 -7.75 0.57 13.95
N GLU A 73 -7.00 1.66 13.84
CA GLU A 73 -5.54 1.67 13.79
C GLU A 73 -5.00 2.69 14.80
N PRO A 74 -5.26 2.52 16.12
CA PRO A 74 -5.00 3.55 17.14
C PRO A 74 -3.52 3.91 17.34
N GLY A 75 -2.61 3.30 16.58
CA GLY A 75 -1.17 3.44 16.78
C GLY A 75 -0.70 2.89 18.14
N THR A 76 0.60 2.90 18.33
CA THR A 76 1.28 2.81 19.63
C THR A 76 2.01 4.10 19.88
#